data_AF-A0A0B8NY63-F1
#
_entry.id   AF-A0A0B8NY63-F1
#
_cell.length_a   1.000
_cell.length_b   1.000
_cell.length_c   1.000
_cell.angle_alpha   90.00
_cell.angle_beta   90.00
_cell.angle_gamma   90.00
#
_symmetry.space_group_name_H-M   'P 1'
#
loop_
_entity.id
_entity.type
_entity.pdbx_description
1 polymer ?
#
loop_
_entity_poly.entity_id
_entity_poly.type
_entity_poly.pdbx_seq_one_letter_code
_entity_poly.pdbx_strand_id
1 'polypeptide(L)' 'MQKIVIWGAASGLGAAMVDYFSAQGLEAIAVARDPSKNPALETSLL' A
#
# COMPACT_ATOMS: atom_id res chain seq x y z
N MET A 1 12.88 -9.47 -9.88
CA MET A 1 11.45 -9.21 -9.61
C MET A 1 11.23 -7.70 -9.65
N GLN A 2 10.20 -7.23 -10.35
CA GLN A 2 9.83 -5.82 -10.38
C GLN A 2 8.95 -5.49 -9.17
N LYS A 3 9.22 -4.37 -8.51
CA LYS A 3 8.42 -3.86 -7.38
C LYS A 3 7.70 -2.59 -7.81
N ILE A 4 6.50 -2.37 -7.29
CA ILE A 4 5.69 -1.19 -7.58
C ILE A 4 5.70 -0.29 -6.35
N VAL A 5 6.10 0.97 -6.50
CA VAL A 5 6.06 1.95 -5.41
C VAL A 5 4.85 2.87 -5.61
N ILE A 6 3.99 2.96 -4.59
CA ILE A 6 2.76 3.76 -4.65
C ILE A 6 2.83 4.84 -3.60
N TRP A 7 2.96 6.09 -4.05
CA TRP A 7 2.94 7.27 -3.19
C TRP A 7 1.51 7.75 -2.96
N GLY A 8 1.19 8.13 -1.72
CA GLY A 8 -0.16 8.54 -1.36
C GLY A 8 -1.10 7.36 -1.06
N ALA A 9 -0.56 6.25 -0.55
CA ALA A 9 -1.30 5.02 -0.29
C ALA A 9 -2.23 5.07 0.95
N ALA A 10 -2.25 6.19 1.67
CA ALA A 10 -3.04 6.36 2.90
C ALA A 10 -4.56 6.31 2.66
N SER A 11 -5.04 6.63 1.45
CA SER A 11 -6.47 6.67 1.13
C SER A 11 -6.74 6.77 -0.36
N GLY A 12 -8.00 6.64 -0.77
CA GLY A 12 -8.45 6.94 -2.13
C GLY A 12 -7.77 6.05 -3.18
N LEU A 13 -7.39 6.65 -4.30
CA LEU A 13 -6.79 5.91 -5.44
C LEU A 13 -5.49 5.21 -5.09
N GLY A 14 -4.63 5.82 -4.26
CA GLY A 14 -3.37 5.20 -3.84
C GLY A 14 -3.60 3.93 -3.04
N ALA A 15 -4.56 3.92 -2.12
CA ALA A 15 -4.95 2.73 -1.38
C ALA A 15 -5.54 1.65 -2.32
N ALA A 16 -6.44 2.04 -3.21
CA ALA A 16 -7.04 1.11 -4.17
C ALA A 16 -6.01 0.47 -5.13
N MET A 17 -4.96 1.21 -5.50
CA MET A 17 -3.85 0.66 -6.29
C MET A 17 -3.05 -0.38 -5.51
N VAL A 18 -2.80 -0.17 -4.22
CA VAL A 18 -2.12 -1.17 -3.37
C VAL A 18 -2.93 -2.47 -3.40
N ASP A 19 -4.23 -2.40 -3.09
CA ASP A 19 -5.11 -3.57 -3.09
C ASP A 19 -5.11 -4.28 -4.46
N TYR A 20 -5.21 -3.52 -5.55
CA TYR A 20 -5.25 -4.04 -6.90
C TYR A 20 -3.98 -4.82 -7.30
N PHE A 21 -2.80 -4.29 -6.98
CA PHE A 21 -1.54 -4.96 -7.33
C PHE A 21 -1.20 -6.09 -6.37
N SER A 22 -1.50 -5.95 -5.08
CA SER A 22 -1.36 -7.03 -4.11
C SER A 22 -2.25 -8.23 -4.47
N ALA A 23 -3.49 -8.00 -4.92
CA ALA A 23 -4.39 -9.07 -5.38
C ALA A 23 -3.87 -9.84 -6.61
N GLN A 24 -2.94 -9.27 -7.37
CA GLN A 24 -2.28 -9.93 -8.52
C GLN A 24 -0.99 -10.65 -8.13
N GLY A 25 -0.65 -10.71 -6.85
CA GLY A 25 0.58 -11.32 -6.36
C GLY A 25 1.84 -10.48 -6.63
N LEU A 26 1.67 -9.19 -6.93
CA LEU A 26 2.78 -8.26 -7.12
C LEU A 26 3.19 -7.63 -5.78
N GLU A 27 4.49 -7.39 -5.61
CA GLU A 27 5.03 -6.74 -4.43
C GLU A 27 4.86 -5.21 -4.56
N ALA A 28 3.88 -4.66 -3.82
CA ALA A 28 3.61 -3.23 -3.72
C ALA A 28 4.26 -2.64 -2.46
N ILE A 29 5.05 -1.58 -2.64
CA ILE A 29 5.60 -0.74 -1.57
C ILE A 29 4.70 0.49 -1.45
N ALA A 30 3.86 0.49 -0.43
CA ALA A 30 2.93 1.58 -0.14
C ALA A 30 3.60 2.67 0.69
N VAL A 31 3.59 3.91 0.19
CA VAL A 31 4.15 5.08 0.88
C VAL A 31 3.03 6.04 1.27
N ALA A 32 2.91 6.29 2.56
CA ALA A 32 1.91 7.15 3.16
C ALA A 32 2.57 8.11 4.16
N ARG A 33 2.07 9.35 4.24
CA ARG A 33 2.48 10.29 5.31
C ARG A 33 2.03 9.80 6.69
N ASP A 34 0.85 9.21 6.73
CA ASP A 34 0.25 8.62 7.92
C ASP A 34 -0.36 7.27 7.52
N PRO A 35 0.40 6.17 7.67
CA PRO A 35 -0.05 4.83 7.33
C PRO A 35 -1.25 4.37 8.15
N SER A 36 -1.42 4.90 9.37
CA SER A 36 -2.52 4.51 10.28
C SER A 36 -3.92 4.80 9.71
N LYS A 37 -4.01 5.70 8.72
CA LYS A 37 -5.25 6.00 8.01
C LYS A 37 -5.73 4.89 7.07
N ASN A 38 -4.87 3.92 6.77
CA ASN A 38 -5.21 2.74 5.99
C ASN A 38 -4.90 1.49 6.81
N PRO A 39 -5.91 0.77 7.32
CA PRO A 39 -5.70 -0.46 8.10
C PRO A 39 -4.89 -1.53 7.35
N ALA A 40 -4.93 -1.56 6.02
CA ALA A 40 -4.12 -2.48 5.22
C ALA A 40 -2.62 -2.13 5.23
N LEU A 41 -2.29 -0.90 5.63
CA LEU A 41 -0.91 -0.41 5.79
C LEU A 41 -0.49 -0.35 7.26
N GLU A 42 -1.38 -0.71 8.18
CA GLU A 42 -1.07 -0.75 9.59
C GLU A 42 0.03 -1.79 9.80
N THR A 43 1.23 -1.28 10.04
CA THR A 43 2.39 -2.14 10.26
C THR A 43 2.24 -2.72 11.64
N SER A 44 1.79 -3.97 11.72
CA SER A 44 1.95 -4.78 12.93
C SER A 44 3.45 -4.87 13.22
N LEU A 45 3.95 -3.99 14.09
CA LEU A 45 5.26 -4.11 14.69
C LEU A 45 5.24 -5.40 15.51
N LEU A 46 5.79 -6.47 14.95
CA LEU A 46 6.23 -7.65 15.70
C LEU A 46 7.42 -7.28 16.58
#